data_AF-C5DSH7-F1
#
_entry.id   AF-C5DSH7-F1
#
_cell.length_a   1.000
_cell.length_b   1.000
_cell.length_c   1.000
_cell.angle_alpha   90.00
_cell.angle_beta   90.00
_cell.angle_gamma   90.00
#
_symmetry.space_group_name_H-M   'P 1'
#
loop_
_entity.id
_entity.type
_entity.pdbx_description
1 polymer ?
#
loop_
_entity_poly.entity_id
_entity_poly.type
_entity_poly.pdbx_seq_one_letter_code
_entity_poly.pdbx_strand_id
1 'polypeptide(L)'
;MSIISDETEMDLEKCVQTYEEEEIELPADSSGGKLMYFLAPYFFEKTWIHDIIGSLSNAYASSAARVAYFALRDFYGNKIETTFSDIFSPLWMIIHYFLCFTFSFWNFIDNRKKVNIEKKVLQQLLKEVAEIDLTGDPVAWQRVASRVNHFSKEGGNHYSLFYSGEHCMRFFVREIVKPIECQTYDIRCYQEGSTVVNFWKNPPNKALTERALANYNKCVESFGKLSHTAEKDEFRDGIFEKFHNIFNTSLFYLVIIELGSFMIMMLTFIISMICCAIFNSFATSQ
;
A
#
# COMPACT_ATOMS: atom_id res chain seq x y z
N MET A 1 8.44 37.17 -72.25
CA MET A 1 7.36 36.25 -71.81
C MET A 1 7.87 35.56 -70.56
N SER A 2 7.18 35.74 -69.43
CA SER A 2 7.36 35.13 -68.08
C SER A 2 8.67 35.46 -67.33
N ILE A 3 8.71 36.27 -66.25
CA ILE A 3 8.14 36.16 -64.86
C ILE A 3 8.96 35.13 -64.04
N ILE A 4 9.92 35.57 -63.19
CA ILE A 4 9.86 35.86 -61.72
C ILE A 4 9.78 34.54 -60.91
N SER A 5 10.91 34.12 -60.31
CA SER A 5 11.22 34.11 -58.85
C SER A 5 10.35 33.15 -58.03
N ASP A 6 10.96 32.23 -57.29
CA ASP A 6 11.14 32.42 -55.84
C ASP A 6 11.80 31.20 -55.19
N GLU A 7 12.48 31.55 -54.11
CA GLU A 7 13.17 30.69 -53.16
C GLU A 7 12.31 29.49 -52.76
N THR A 8 12.96 28.32 -52.71
CA THR A 8 12.45 27.17 -51.99
C THR A 8 12.49 27.46 -50.49
N GLU A 9 11.57 28.29 -50.04
CA GLU A 9 11.14 28.34 -48.65
C GLU A 9 10.27 27.09 -48.43
N MET A 10 10.86 26.05 -47.85
CA MET A 10 10.08 24.93 -47.34
C MET A 10 9.20 25.48 -46.23
N ASP A 11 7.91 25.68 -46.54
CA ASP A 11 6.85 25.86 -45.57
C ASP A 11 6.88 24.72 -44.55
N LEU A 12 7.60 24.94 -43.44
CA LEU A 12 7.55 24.17 -42.20
C LEU A 12 6.24 24.39 -41.44
N GLU A 13 5.28 25.10 -42.05
CA GLU A 13 4.05 25.54 -41.42
C GLU A 13 2.86 24.66 -41.84
N LYS A 14 2.96 23.34 -41.62
CA LYS A 14 1.76 22.49 -41.48
C LYS A 14 1.96 21.19 -40.73
N CYS A 15 2.70 21.23 -39.63
CA CYS A 15 2.44 20.34 -38.50
C CYS A 15 1.71 21.12 -37.41
N VAL A 16 0.56 21.71 -37.75
CA VAL A 16 -0.46 21.95 -36.73
C VAL A 16 -0.96 20.56 -36.36
N GLN A 17 -0.32 19.96 -35.35
CA GLN A 17 -0.96 18.91 -34.56
C GLN A 17 -2.26 19.55 -34.05
N THR A 18 -3.36 19.26 -34.73
CA THR A 18 -4.67 19.24 -34.09
C THR A 18 -4.48 18.44 -32.82
N TYR A 19 -4.45 19.13 -31.68
CA TYR A 19 -4.64 18.51 -30.38
C TYR A 19 -6.02 17.85 -30.48
N GLU A 20 -6.06 16.60 -30.94
CA GLU A 20 -7.13 15.69 -30.54
C GLU A 20 -7.18 15.83 -29.01
N GLU A 21 -8.34 16.22 -28.49
CA GLU A 21 -8.57 16.24 -27.05
C GLU A 21 -8.17 14.86 -26.52
N GLU A 22 -6.98 14.78 -25.94
CA GLU A 22 -6.42 13.56 -25.37
C GLU A 22 -7.50 13.02 -24.42
N GLU A 23 -8.16 11.92 -24.77
CA GLU A 23 -9.27 11.41 -23.97
C GLU A 23 -8.72 11.04 -22.59
N ILE A 24 -9.05 11.87 -21.60
CA ILE A 24 -8.52 11.74 -20.25
C ILE A 24 -9.26 10.58 -19.59
N GLU A 25 -8.68 9.38 -19.64
CA GLU A 25 -9.22 8.22 -18.93
C GLU A 25 -8.55 8.07 -17.56
N LEU A 26 -9.24 8.47 -16.49
CA LEU A 26 -8.83 8.14 -15.12
C LEU A 26 -9.79 7.15 -14.48
N PRO A 27 -9.32 6.34 -13.50
CA PRO A 27 -10.20 5.45 -12.76
C PRO A 27 -11.39 6.15 -12.10
N ALA A 28 -11.26 7.42 -11.73
CA ALA A 28 -12.34 8.21 -11.16
C ALA A 28 -13.53 8.44 -12.11
N ASP A 29 -13.30 8.38 -13.43
CA ASP A 29 -14.31 8.69 -14.44
C ASP A 29 -15.21 7.48 -14.75
N SER A 30 -14.85 6.30 -14.24
CA SER A 30 -15.62 5.06 -14.42
C SER A 30 -16.37 4.64 -13.15
N SER A 31 -17.57 4.09 -13.33
CA SER A 31 -18.43 3.62 -12.24
C SER A 31 -17.78 2.54 -11.36
N GLY A 32 -16.90 1.71 -11.94
CA GLY A 32 -16.16 0.66 -11.24
C GLY A 32 -14.72 1.01 -10.89
N GLY A 33 -14.18 2.14 -11.36
CA GLY A 33 -12.74 2.39 -11.31
C GLY A 33 -12.20 2.64 -9.92
N LYS A 34 -13.03 3.09 -8.96
CA LYS A 34 -12.60 3.15 -7.55
C LYS A 34 -12.31 1.77 -6.98
N LEU A 35 -13.20 0.81 -7.22
CA LEU A 35 -13.01 -0.56 -6.77
C LEU A 35 -11.78 -1.18 -7.45
N MET A 36 -11.67 -1.00 -8.77
CA MET A 36 -10.55 -1.53 -9.55
C MET A 36 -9.21 -0.91 -9.14
N TYR A 37 -9.17 0.38 -8.84
CA TYR A 37 -7.96 1.07 -8.38
C TYR A 37 -7.39 0.47 -7.08
N PHE A 38 -8.26 0.10 -6.14
CA PHE A 38 -7.83 -0.52 -4.89
C PHE A 38 -7.55 -2.02 -5.02
N LEU A 39 -8.37 -2.76 -5.78
CA LEU A 39 -8.27 -4.21 -5.87
C LEU A 39 -7.27 -4.70 -6.92
N ALA A 40 -7.06 -3.98 -8.02
CA ALA A 40 -6.16 -4.43 -9.07
C ALA A 40 -4.74 -4.73 -8.56
N PRO A 41 -4.08 -3.85 -7.77
CA PRO A 41 -2.77 -4.16 -7.19
C PRO A 41 -2.82 -5.38 -6.29
N TYR A 42 -3.88 -5.55 -5.48
CA TYR A 42 -4.05 -6.70 -4.58
C TYR A 42 -3.97 -8.03 -5.34
N PHE A 43 -4.57 -8.07 -6.54
CA PHE A 43 -4.59 -9.24 -7.41
C PHE A 43 -3.33 -9.38 -8.26
N PHE A 44 -2.88 -8.30 -8.92
CA PHE A 44 -1.73 -8.32 -9.82
C PHE A 44 -0.39 -8.54 -9.11
N GLU A 45 -0.22 -7.98 -7.91
CA GLU A 45 0.96 -8.21 -7.07
C GLU A 45 0.91 -9.53 -6.31
N LYS A 46 -0.18 -10.31 -6.49
CA LYS A 46 -0.41 -11.60 -5.81
C LYS A 46 -0.43 -11.51 -4.28
N THR A 47 -0.63 -10.30 -3.72
CA THR A 47 -0.76 -10.08 -2.27
C THR A 47 -1.85 -10.96 -1.68
N TRP A 48 -2.96 -11.13 -2.39
CA TRP A 48 -4.05 -12.01 -1.99
C TRP A 48 -3.64 -13.46 -1.71
N ILE A 49 -2.66 -14.00 -2.45
CA ILE A 49 -2.16 -15.36 -2.22
C ILE A 49 -1.44 -15.42 -0.87
N HIS A 50 -0.57 -14.44 -0.62
CA HIS A 50 0.15 -14.33 0.64
C HIS A 50 -0.81 -14.15 1.82
N ASP A 51 -1.85 -13.34 1.66
CA ASP A 51 -2.85 -13.10 2.70
C ASP A 51 -3.67 -14.36 3.00
N ILE A 52 -4.08 -15.13 1.97
CA ILE A 52 -4.77 -16.40 2.16
C ILE A 52 -3.87 -17.41 2.88
N ILE A 53 -2.64 -17.62 2.39
CA ILE A 53 -1.71 -18.60 2.96
C ILE A 53 -1.34 -18.22 4.40
N GLY A 54 -1.02 -16.95 4.64
CA GLY A 54 -0.68 -16.43 5.97
C GLY A 54 -1.84 -16.58 6.94
N SER A 55 -3.07 -16.24 6.52
CA SER A 55 -4.26 -16.36 7.37
C SER A 55 -4.60 -17.81 7.69
N LEU A 56 -4.47 -18.73 6.73
CA LEU A 56 -4.62 -20.16 6.97
C LEU A 56 -3.57 -20.66 7.97
N SER A 57 -2.31 -20.29 7.75
CA SER A 57 -1.19 -20.70 8.62
C SER A 57 -1.39 -20.22 10.06
N ASN A 58 -1.84 -18.97 10.24
CA ASN A 58 -2.16 -18.42 11.56
C ASN A 58 -3.37 -19.11 12.20
N ALA A 59 -4.42 -19.39 11.43
CA ALA A 59 -5.56 -20.15 11.93
C ALA A 59 -5.12 -21.54 12.43
N TYR A 60 -4.27 -22.25 11.69
CA TYR A 60 -3.69 -23.52 12.14
C TYR A 60 -2.83 -23.35 13.40
N ALA A 61 -1.98 -22.31 13.45
CA ALA A 61 -1.13 -22.03 14.60
C ALA A 61 -1.96 -21.76 15.88
N SER A 62 -3.10 -21.07 15.77
CA SER A 62 -4.01 -20.83 16.91
C SER A 62 -4.53 -22.13 17.56
N SER A 63 -4.57 -23.24 16.80
CA SER A 63 -4.99 -24.55 17.31
C SER A 63 -3.93 -25.19 18.22
N ALA A 64 -2.68 -24.70 18.21
CA ALA A 64 -1.61 -25.23 19.06
C ALA A 64 -1.92 -25.14 20.56
N ALA A 65 -2.59 -24.06 20.99
CA ALA A 65 -3.04 -23.90 22.37
C ALA A 65 -4.02 -25.03 22.76
N ARG A 66 -4.93 -25.41 21.86
CA ARG A 66 -5.86 -26.51 22.10
C ARG A 66 -5.18 -27.87 22.10
N VAL A 67 -4.24 -28.10 21.19
CA VAL A 67 -3.41 -29.32 21.19
C VAL A 67 -2.72 -29.46 22.55
N ALA A 68 -2.08 -28.39 23.04
CA ALA A 68 -1.41 -28.39 24.35
C ALA A 68 -2.40 -28.65 25.51
N TYR A 69 -3.58 -28.01 25.47
CA TYR A 69 -4.65 -28.23 26.45
C TYR A 69 -5.09 -29.70 26.51
N PHE A 70 -5.41 -30.29 25.36
CA PHE A 70 -5.89 -31.69 25.31
C PHE A 70 -4.79 -32.67 25.72
N ALA A 71 -3.54 -32.44 25.30
CA ALA A 71 -2.40 -33.25 25.74
C ALA A 71 -2.24 -33.22 27.28
N LEU A 72 -2.37 -32.04 27.89
CA LEU A 72 -2.33 -31.88 29.35
C LEU A 72 -3.51 -32.57 30.04
N ARG A 73 -4.72 -32.43 29.50
CA ARG A 73 -5.93 -33.07 30.04
C ARG A 73 -5.83 -34.59 30.02
N ASP A 74 -5.38 -35.15 28.90
CA ASP A 74 -5.25 -36.60 28.72
C ASP A 74 -4.15 -37.18 29.62
N PHE A 75 -3.07 -36.41 29.88
CA PHE A 75 -2.02 -36.77 30.83
C PHE A 75 -2.54 -36.95 32.26
N TYR A 76 -3.43 -36.07 32.73
CA TYR A 76 -4.02 -36.15 34.08
C TYR A 76 -5.12 -37.21 34.22
N GLY A 77 -5.30 -38.09 33.23
CA GLY A 77 -6.21 -39.23 33.34
C GLY A 77 -7.68 -38.90 33.08
N ASN A 78 -8.02 -37.64 32.76
CA ASN A 78 -9.35 -37.27 32.26
C ASN A 78 -9.46 -37.59 30.77
N LYS A 79 -9.35 -38.88 30.43
CA LYS A 79 -9.49 -39.40 29.07
C LYS A 79 -10.95 -39.34 28.64
N ILE A 80 -11.33 -38.19 28.11
CA ILE A 80 -12.54 -38.02 27.31
C ILE A 80 -12.12 -38.29 25.87
N GLU A 81 -12.95 -39.00 25.10
CA GLU A 81 -12.69 -39.26 23.69
C GLU A 81 -12.57 -37.93 22.93
N THR A 82 -11.32 -37.54 22.60
CA THR A 82 -11.05 -36.32 21.84
C THR A 82 -11.13 -36.63 20.37
N THR A 83 -12.04 -35.97 19.67
CA THR A 83 -12.11 -36.04 18.22
C THR A 83 -11.17 -35.02 17.58
N PHE A 84 -10.77 -35.27 16.33
CA PHE A 84 -9.99 -34.30 15.56
C PHE A 84 -10.70 -32.94 15.46
N SER A 85 -12.03 -32.93 15.41
CA SER A 85 -12.86 -31.71 15.42
C SER A 85 -12.83 -30.93 16.74
N ASP A 86 -12.47 -31.55 17.86
CA ASP A 86 -12.33 -30.83 19.13
C ASP A 86 -11.04 -30.00 19.14
N ILE A 87 -9.97 -30.55 18.55
CA ILE A 87 -8.68 -29.88 18.40
C ILE A 87 -8.78 -28.81 17.30
N PHE A 88 -9.22 -29.21 16.12
CA PHE A 88 -9.37 -28.38 14.93
C PHE A 88 -10.84 -28.00 14.72
N SER A 89 -11.43 -27.33 15.72
CA SER A 89 -12.81 -26.85 15.62
C SER A 89 -12.97 -25.99 14.36
N PRO A 90 -13.86 -26.39 13.42
CA PRO A 90 -14.07 -25.63 12.19
C PRO A 90 -14.47 -24.18 12.47
N LEU A 91 -15.31 -23.95 13.48
CA LEU A 91 -15.74 -22.61 13.88
C LEU A 91 -14.54 -21.74 14.30
N TRP A 92 -13.63 -22.31 15.11
CA TRP A 92 -12.45 -21.59 15.58
C TRP A 92 -11.51 -21.25 14.41
N MET A 93 -11.25 -22.22 13.53
CA MET A 93 -10.43 -22.03 12.34
C MET A 93 -11.01 -20.95 11.43
N ILE A 94 -12.33 -20.98 11.21
CA ILE A 94 -13.05 -19.97 10.41
C ILE A 94 -12.89 -18.58 11.02
N ILE A 95 -13.11 -18.45 12.34
CA ILE A 95 -12.98 -17.16 13.04
C ILE A 95 -11.56 -16.60 12.91
N HIS A 96 -10.53 -17.41 13.20
CA HIS A 96 -9.13 -16.95 13.13
C HIS A 96 -8.71 -16.63 11.70
N TYR A 97 -9.12 -17.44 10.74
CA TYR A 97 -8.87 -17.18 9.33
C TYR A 97 -9.46 -15.84 8.91
N PHE A 98 -10.75 -15.58 9.20
CA PHE A 98 -11.38 -14.32 8.82
C PHE A 98 -10.76 -13.12 9.54
N LEU A 99 -10.41 -13.25 10.83
CA LEU A 99 -9.72 -12.19 11.57
C LEU A 99 -8.36 -11.86 10.95
N CYS A 100 -7.52 -12.86 10.68
CA CYS A 100 -6.22 -12.65 10.04
C CYS A 100 -6.35 -12.12 8.62
N PHE A 101 -7.30 -12.64 7.83
CA PHE A 101 -7.47 -12.24 6.45
C PHE A 101 -7.97 -10.81 6.34
N THR A 102 -8.98 -10.45 7.14
CA THR A 102 -9.50 -9.07 7.18
C THR A 102 -8.44 -8.09 7.66
N PHE A 103 -7.60 -8.49 8.62
CA PHE A 103 -6.45 -7.71 9.06
C PHE A 103 -5.44 -7.50 7.94
N SER A 104 -4.99 -8.55 7.26
CA SER A 104 -4.02 -8.43 6.16
C SER A 104 -4.57 -7.59 5.01
N PHE A 105 -5.83 -7.83 4.62
CA PHE A 105 -6.51 -7.05 3.59
C PHE A 105 -6.62 -5.57 3.99
N TRP A 106 -6.95 -5.27 5.24
CA TRP A 106 -7.03 -3.89 5.71
C TRP A 106 -5.66 -3.21 5.72
N ASN A 107 -4.61 -3.90 6.19
CA ASN A 107 -3.23 -3.39 6.12
C ASN A 107 -2.81 -3.10 4.68
N PHE A 108 -3.19 -3.95 3.73
CA PHE A 108 -2.96 -3.71 2.31
C PHE A 108 -3.62 -2.39 1.86
N ILE A 109 -4.91 -2.19 2.18
CA ILE A 109 -5.64 -0.96 1.81
C ILE A 109 -5.02 0.28 2.45
N ASP A 110 -4.62 0.20 3.73
CA ASP A 110 -3.97 1.33 4.42
C ASP A 110 -2.61 1.68 3.79
N ASN A 111 -1.79 0.66 3.51
CA ASN A 111 -0.51 0.84 2.84
C ASN A 111 -0.66 1.43 1.43
N ARG A 112 -1.75 1.14 0.71
CA ARG A 112 -2.01 1.75 -0.61
C ARG A 112 -2.23 3.27 -0.56
N LYS A 113 -2.59 3.86 0.59
CA LYS A 113 -2.62 5.33 0.74
C LYS A 113 -1.24 5.97 0.58
N LYS A 114 -0.18 5.19 0.83
CA LYS A 114 1.22 5.56 0.65
C LYS A 114 1.65 5.02 -0.71
N VAL A 115 1.39 5.78 -1.78
CA VAL A 115 1.75 5.38 -3.15
C VAL A 115 3.28 5.25 -3.25
N ASN A 116 3.75 4.02 -3.41
CA ASN A 116 5.14 3.73 -3.68
C ASN A 116 5.41 3.96 -5.17
N ILE A 117 6.20 4.98 -5.51
CA ILE A 117 6.49 5.37 -6.89
C ILE A 117 7.90 4.94 -7.32
N GLU A 118 8.02 4.36 -8.52
CA GLU A 118 9.32 4.08 -9.11
C GLU A 118 9.99 5.39 -9.56
N LYS A 119 11.32 5.45 -9.47
CA LYS A 119 12.14 6.61 -9.86
C LYS A 119 11.82 7.13 -11.26
N LYS A 120 11.66 6.24 -12.26
CA LYS A 120 11.36 6.63 -13.64
C LYS A 120 9.99 7.28 -13.78
N VAL A 121 9.01 6.73 -13.08
CA VAL A 121 7.65 7.27 -13.05
C VAL A 121 7.63 8.60 -12.31
N LEU A 122 8.38 8.75 -11.22
CA LEU A 122 8.52 10.02 -10.52
C LEU A 122 9.20 11.08 -11.41
N GLN A 123 10.22 10.71 -12.18
CA GLN A 123 10.80 11.61 -13.18
C GLN A 123 9.76 12.06 -14.21
N GLN A 124 8.93 11.14 -14.71
CA GLN A 124 7.85 11.49 -15.64
C GLN A 124 6.83 12.43 -15.00
N LEU A 125 6.39 12.16 -13.77
CA LEU A 125 5.48 13.04 -13.02
C LEU A 125 6.04 14.46 -12.92
N LEU A 126 7.30 14.61 -12.51
CA LEU A 126 7.92 15.92 -12.36
C LEU A 126 8.09 16.63 -13.71
N LYS A 127 8.37 15.88 -14.78
CA LYS A 127 8.45 16.43 -16.14
C LYS A 127 7.10 16.98 -16.60
N GLU A 128 6.03 16.20 -16.47
CA GLU A 128 4.67 16.64 -16.83
C GLU A 128 4.26 17.87 -16.02
N VAL A 129 4.51 17.88 -14.70
CA VAL A 129 4.20 19.02 -13.84
C VAL A 129 5.04 20.25 -14.19
N ALA A 130 6.28 20.09 -14.64
CA ALA A 130 7.14 21.19 -15.03
C ALA A 130 6.76 21.82 -16.39
N GLU A 131 6.13 21.05 -17.28
CA GLU A 131 5.85 21.44 -18.67
C GLU A 131 4.40 21.89 -18.88
N ILE A 132 3.44 21.38 -18.10
CA ILE A 132 2.02 21.71 -18.26
C ILE A 132 1.67 23.10 -17.74
N ASP A 133 0.72 23.77 -18.39
CA ASP A 133 0.18 25.04 -17.89
C ASP A 133 -0.80 24.81 -16.73
N LEU A 134 -0.26 24.70 -15.51
CA LEU A 134 -1.08 24.56 -14.30
C LEU A 134 -1.97 25.77 -14.01
N THR A 135 -1.74 26.92 -14.65
CA THR A 135 -2.47 28.15 -14.34
C THR A 135 -3.65 28.37 -15.29
N GLY A 136 -3.45 28.14 -16.59
CA GLY A 136 -4.46 28.34 -17.62
C GLY A 136 -5.37 27.13 -17.88
N ASP A 137 -4.93 25.92 -17.51
CA ASP A 137 -5.67 24.69 -17.81
C ASP A 137 -6.47 24.16 -16.60
N PRO A 138 -7.82 24.17 -16.65
CA PRO A 138 -8.66 23.71 -15.54
C PRO A 138 -8.57 22.20 -15.27
N VAL A 139 -8.06 21.41 -16.23
CA VAL A 139 -7.92 19.94 -16.11
C VAL A 139 -6.45 19.50 -16.09
N ALA A 140 -5.51 20.40 -15.82
CA ALA A 140 -4.07 20.13 -15.87
C ALA A 140 -3.68 18.89 -15.05
N TRP A 141 -4.15 18.80 -13.81
CA TRP A 141 -3.85 17.66 -12.95
C TRP A 141 -4.47 16.35 -13.43
N GLN A 142 -5.61 16.40 -14.13
CA GLN A 142 -6.19 15.19 -14.73
C GLN A 142 -5.33 14.71 -15.90
N ARG A 143 -4.84 15.63 -16.74
CA ARG A 143 -3.89 15.31 -17.83
C ARG A 143 -2.59 14.74 -17.29
N VAL A 144 -1.99 15.37 -16.29
CA VAL A 144 -0.77 14.86 -15.62
C VAL A 144 -1.01 13.44 -15.09
N ALA A 145 -2.10 13.22 -14.35
CA ALA A 145 -2.43 11.91 -13.80
C ALA A 145 -2.60 10.84 -14.91
N SER A 146 -3.28 11.19 -16.00
CA SER A 146 -3.52 10.29 -17.13
C SER A 146 -2.22 9.90 -17.82
N ARG A 147 -1.38 10.89 -18.17
CA ARG A 147 -0.10 10.66 -18.84
C ARG A 147 0.87 9.84 -17.99
N VAL A 148 0.92 10.10 -16.68
CA VAL A 148 1.77 9.32 -15.77
C VAL A 148 1.24 7.88 -15.61
N ASN A 149 -0.08 7.69 -15.54
CA ASN A 149 -0.68 6.36 -15.54
C ASN A 149 -0.36 5.60 -16.83
N HIS A 150 -0.48 6.25 -17.99
CA HIS A 150 -0.15 5.68 -19.29
C HIS A 150 1.32 5.26 -19.37
N PHE A 151 2.23 6.17 -19.02
CA PHE A 151 3.67 5.90 -18.96
C PHE A 151 3.99 4.72 -18.02
N SER A 152 3.34 4.66 -16.85
CA SER A 152 3.52 3.55 -15.93
C SER A 152 3.05 2.22 -16.53
N LYS A 153 1.94 2.23 -17.27
CA LYS A 153 1.40 1.05 -17.94
C LYS A 153 2.32 0.55 -19.06
N GLU A 154 2.86 1.47 -19.86
CA GLU A 154 3.90 1.15 -20.87
C GLU A 154 5.16 0.57 -20.24
N GLY A 155 5.51 1.04 -19.04
CA GLY A 155 6.60 0.51 -18.23
C GLY A 155 6.34 -0.87 -17.61
N GLY A 156 5.19 -1.49 -17.87
CA GLY A 156 4.82 -2.83 -17.41
C GLY A 156 3.96 -2.86 -16.15
N ASN A 157 3.53 -1.70 -15.62
CA ASN A 157 2.60 -1.67 -14.49
C ASN A 157 1.19 -2.07 -14.94
N HIS A 158 0.53 -2.95 -14.19
CA HIS A 158 -0.77 -3.50 -14.57
C HIS A 158 -1.97 -2.73 -14.00
N TYR A 159 -1.72 -1.66 -13.24
CA TYR A 159 -2.76 -0.87 -12.59
C TYR A 159 -2.39 0.62 -12.59
N SER A 160 -3.41 1.49 -12.49
CA SER A 160 -3.22 2.94 -12.41
C SER A 160 -2.58 3.35 -11.08
N LEU A 161 -1.64 4.29 -11.13
CA LEU A 161 -0.99 4.86 -9.95
C LEU A 161 -1.86 5.93 -9.30
N PHE A 162 -2.47 6.79 -10.12
CA PHE A 162 -3.36 7.86 -9.67
C PHE A 162 -4.81 7.53 -10.02
N TYR A 163 -5.69 7.67 -9.02
CA TYR A 163 -7.12 7.48 -9.16
C TYR A 163 -7.80 8.65 -9.86
N SER A 164 -7.37 9.87 -9.55
CA SER A 164 -7.90 11.13 -10.09
C SER A 164 -6.78 12.17 -10.20
N GLY A 165 -7.02 13.27 -10.93
CA GLY A 165 -6.12 14.41 -10.95
C GLY A 165 -5.89 15.01 -9.56
N GLU A 166 -6.95 15.09 -8.75
CA GLU A 166 -6.83 15.53 -7.35
C GLU A 166 -5.94 14.59 -6.52
N HIS A 167 -6.03 13.27 -6.73
CA HIS A 167 -5.14 12.32 -6.05
C HIS A 167 -3.67 12.55 -6.44
N CYS A 168 -3.41 12.80 -7.72
CA CYS A 168 -2.07 13.12 -8.23
C CYS A 168 -1.51 14.42 -7.63
N MET A 169 -2.32 15.48 -7.61
CA MET A 169 -1.96 16.77 -6.99
C MET A 169 -1.60 16.60 -5.51
N ARG A 170 -2.45 15.91 -4.75
CA ARG A 170 -2.22 15.68 -3.31
C ARG A 170 -0.96 14.87 -3.05
N PHE A 171 -0.70 13.87 -3.88
CA PHE A 171 0.56 13.13 -3.84
C PHE A 171 1.76 14.06 -4.06
N PHE A 172 1.72 14.91 -5.09
CA PHE A 172 2.79 15.86 -5.37
C PHE A 172 3.04 16.81 -4.18
N VAL A 173 1.98 17.37 -3.59
CA VAL A 173 2.10 18.24 -2.41
C VAL A 173 2.70 17.49 -1.22
N ARG A 174 2.20 16.28 -0.93
CA ARG A 174 2.61 15.50 0.24
C ARG A 174 4.06 14.99 0.13
N GLU A 175 4.45 14.48 -1.03
CA GLU A 175 5.74 13.78 -1.21
C GLU A 175 6.84 14.68 -1.78
N ILE A 176 6.50 15.82 -2.40
CA ILE A 176 7.47 16.73 -3.02
C ILE A 176 7.50 18.08 -2.31
N VAL A 177 6.36 18.75 -2.19
CA VAL A 177 6.29 20.13 -1.64
C VAL A 177 6.59 20.12 -0.13
N LYS A 178 5.86 19.33 0.67
CA LYS A 178 6.02 19.28 2.13
C LYS A 178 7.48 18.96 2.56
N PRO A 179 8.18 17.96 1.99
CA PRO A 179 9.57 17.70 2.38
C PRO A 179 10.53 18.86 2.11
N ILE A 180 10.29 19.65 1.06
CA ILE A 180 11.09 20.82 0.70
C ILE A 180 10.78 21.99 1.63
N GLU A 181 9.49 22.28 1.90
CA GLU A 181 9.08 23.31 2.86
C GLU A 181 9.63 23.05 4.26
N CYS A 182 9.59 21.80 4.71
CA CYS A 182 10.16 21.36 5.99
C CYS A 182 11.69 21.21 5.95
N GLN A 183 12.36 21.51 4.83
CA GLN A 183 13.81 21.39 4.63
C GLN A 183 14.40 20.00 4.94
N THR A 184 13.56 18.96 4.88
CA THR A 184 13.99 17.56 5.07
C THR A 184 14.58 17.00 3.78
N TYR A 185 14.07 17.46 2.62
CA TYR A 185 14.45 16.99 1.29
C TYR A 185 14.39 15.45 1.14
N ASP A 186 13.58 14.78 1.96
CA ASP A 186 13.42 13.32 1.96
C ASP A 186 12.37 12.89 0.93
N ILE A 187 12.74 12.99 -0.35
CA ILE A 187 11.89 12.53 -1.45
C ILE A 187 12.25 11.08 -1.74
N ARG A 188 11.43 10.13 -1.27
CA ARG A 188 11.68 8.70 -1.42
C ARG A 188 11.04 8.16 -2.69
N CYS A 189 11.78 7.33 -3.42
CA CYS A 189 11.26 6.57 -4.56
C CYS A 189 11.97 5.21 -4.67
N TYR A 190 11.37 4.29 -5.42
CA TYR A 190 11.92 2.96 -5.64
C TYR A 190 12.76 2.90 -6.91
N GLN A 191 13.93 2.27 -6.84
CA GLN A 191 14.73 1.88 -7.99
C GLN A 191 14.70 0.36 -8.12
N GLU A 192 14.41 -0.13 -9.33
CA GLU A 192 14.42 -1.57 -9.65
C GLU A 192 13.56 -2.40 -8.68
N GLY A 193 12.38 -1.87 -8.34
CA GLY A 193 11.34 -2.56 -7.57
C GLY A 193 11.58 -2.72 -6.07
N SER A 194 12.79 -2.48 -5.54
CA SER A 194 13.08 -2.78 -4.12
C SER A 194 13.97 -1.77 -3.40
N THR A 195 14.85 -1.06 -4.11
CA THR A 195 15.80 -0.15 -3.45
C THR A 195 15.17 1.21 -3.25
N VAL A 196 14.92 1.59 -1.99
CA VAL A 196 14.49 2.95 -1.64
C VAL A 196 15.68 3.89 -1.79
N VAL A 197 15.55 4.87 -2.67
CA VAL A 197 16.56 5.91 -2.90
C VAL A 197 15.96 7.28 -2.64
N ASN A 198 16.80 8.20 -2.13
CA ASN A 198 16.42 9.59 -2.03
C ASN A 198 16.63 10.26 -3.40
N PHE A 199 15.53 10.67 -4.02
CA PHE A 199 15.46 11.23 -5.36
C PHE A 199 16.24 12.55 -5.48
N TRP A 200 16.19 13.39 -4.44
CA TRP A 200 16.75 14.74 -4.40
C TRP A 200 18.28 14.76 -4.40
N LYS A 201 18.94 13.70 -3.92
CA LYS A 201 20.42 13.61 -3.87
C LYS A 201 21.09 13.63 -5.26
N ASN A 202 20.34 13.31 -6.31
CA ASN A 202 20.86 13.30 -7.69
C ASN A 202 20.69 14.71 -8.32
N PRO A 203 21.75 15.37 -8.81
CA PRO A 203 21.64 16.76 -9.28
C PRO A 203 20.66 16.99 -10.44
N PRO A 204 20.64 16.16 -11.51
CA PRO A 204 19.58 16.24 -12.53
C PRO A 204 18.15 16.15 -11.97
N ASN A 205 17.92 15.21 -11.04
CA ASN A 205 16.62 15.04 -10.39
C ASN A 205 16.23 16.24 -9.53
N LYS A 206 17.20 16.82 -8.83
CA LYS A 206 17.00 18.05 -8.05
C LYS A 206 16.53 19.19 -8.94
N ALA A 207 17.24 19.45 -10.04
CA ALA A 207 16.89 20.53 -10.97
C ALA A 207 15.49 20.34 -11.58
N LEU A 208 15.11 19.10 -11.91
CA LEU A 208 13.77 18.77 -12.39
C LEU A 208 12.70 19.03 -11.31
N THR A 209 12.98 18.64 -10.06
CA THR A 209 12.08 18.86 -8.94
C THR A 209 11.87 20.36 -8.67
N GLU A 210 12.95 21.14 -8.69
CA GLU A 210 12.89 22.60 -8.52
C GLU A 210 12.07 23.26 -9.63
N ARG A 211 12.20 22.80 -10.89
CA ARG A 211 11.39 23.30 -12.01
C ARG A 211 9.90 23.00 -11.83
N ALA A 212 9.56 21.76 -11.46
CA ALA A 212 8.18 21.37 -11.20
C ALA A 212 7.57 22.16 -10.03
N LEU A 213 8.34 22.36 -8.96
CA LEU A 213 7.92 23.15 -7.80
C LEU A 213 7.69 24.62 -8.16
N ALA A 214 8.57 25.22 -8.96
CA ALA A 214 8.40 26.60 -9.40
C ALA A 214 7.10 26.79 -10.20
N ASN A 215 6.77 25.84 -11.08
CA ASN A 215 5.52 25.87 -11.84
C ASN A 215 4.29 25.73 -10.92
N TYR A 216 4.35 24.82 -9.94
CA TYR A 216 3.30 24.66 -8.93
C TYR A 216 3.08 25.93 -8.10
N ASN A 217 4.15 26.55 -7.60
CA ASN A 217 4.06 27.75 -6.76
C ASN A 217 3.42 28.92 -7.52
N LYS A 218 3.74 29.09 -8.81
CA LYS A 218 3.11 30.09 -9.68
C LYS A 218 1.58 29.88 -9.78
N CYS A 219 1.13 28.64 -9.84
CA CYS A 219 -0.30 28.29 -9.79
C CYS A 219 -0.91 28.60 -8.41
N VAL A 220 -0.25 28.26 -7.31
CA VAL A 220 -0.78 28.53 -5.96
C VAL A 220 -0.92 30.04 -5.70
N GLU A 221 0.07 30.83 -6.08
CA GLU A 221 0.05 32.29 -5.93
C GLU A 221 -1.08 32.95 -6.74
N SER A 222 -1.41 32.40 -7.90
CA SER A 222 -2.48 32.93 -8.76
C SER A 222 -3.89 32.54 -8.29
N PHE A 223 -4.06 31.38 -7.63
CA PHE A 223 -5.38 30.88 -7.21
C PHE A 223 -5.69 30.99 -5.72
N GLY A 224 -4.74 31.38 -4.86
CA GLY A 224 -4.94 31.74 -3.45
C GLY A 224 -5.64 30.70 -2.54
N LYS A 225 -5.94 29.49 -3.03
CA LYS A 225 -6.95 28.60 -2.43
C LYS A 225 -6.67 27.10 -2.59
N LEU A 226 -5.40 26.71 -2.68
CA LEU A 226 -4.99 25.30 -2.72
C LEU A 226 -4.66 24.72 -1.32
N SER A 227 -4.48 25.55 -0.30
CA SER A 227 -4.06 25.11 1.05
C SER A 227 -5.17 24.42 1.87
N HIS A 228 -6.43 24.87 1.75
CA HIS A 228 -7.51 24.39 2.62
C HIS A 228 -8.07 23.00 2.28
N THR A 229 -7.80 22.47 1.10
CA THR A 229 -8.31 21.15 0.68
C THR A 229 -7.48 20.01 1.25
N ALA A 230 -6.19 20.24 1.54
CA ALA A 230 -5.29 19.27 2.13
C ALA A 230 -5.59 19.02 3.64
N GLU A 231 -5.93 20.07 4.39
CA GLU A 231 -6.29 19.96 5.82
C GLU A 231 -7.58 19.14 6.06
N LYS A 232 -8.55 19.26 5.16
CA LYS A 232 -9.88 18.64 5.36
C LYS A 232 -9.86 17.13 5.20
N ASP A 233 -8.94 16.59 4.40
CA ASP A 233 -8.78 15.15 4.21
C ASP A 233 -7.88 14.52 5.28
N GLU A 234 -6.91 15.28 5.82
CA GLU A 234 -6.08 14.87 6.97
C GLU A 234 -6.95 14.53 8.20
N PHE A 235 -8.07 15.24 8.40
CA PHE A 235 -9.05 14.94 9.46
C PHE A 235 -9.77 13.59 9.26
N ARG A 236 -10.12 13.27 8.02
CA ARG A 236 -10.89 12.06 7.68
C ARG A 236 -9.98 10.83 7.62
N ASP A 237 -8.74 11.01 7.16
CA ASP A 237 -7.67 10.02 7.28
C ASP A 237 -7.30 9.74 8.74
N GLY A 238 -7.28 10.76 9.60
CA GLY A 238 -6.97 10.59 11.02
C GLY A 238 -7.97 9.73 11.80
N ILE A 239 -9.27 9.73 11.44
CA ILE A 239 -10.26 8.83 12.05
C ILE A 239 -10.01 7.38 11.60
N PHE A 240 -9.78 7.18 10.31
CA PHE A 240 -9.51 5.86 9.75
C PHE A 240 -8.23 5.25 10.32
N GLU A 241 -7.17 6.04 10.44
CA GLU A 241 -5.89 5.63 11.01
C GLU A 241 -6.03 5.26 12.50
N LYS A 242 -6.84 6.00 13.27
CA LYS A 242 -7.17 5.62 14.65
C LYS A 242 -7.87 4.27 14.74
N PHE A 243 -8.88 4.02 13.90
CA PHE A 243 -9.55 2.72 13.86
C PHE A 243 -8.60 1.60 13.46
N HIS A 244 -7.76 1.83 12.45
CA HIS A 244 -6.74 0.90 12.03
C HIS A 244 -5.77 0.55 13.16
N ASN A 245 -5.26 1.56 13.87
CA ASN A 245 -4.36 1.36 15.01
C ASN A 245 -5.02 0.59 16.15
N ILE A 246 -6.26 0.93 16.52
CA ILE A 246 -7.01 0.20 17.57
C ILE A 246 -7.19 -1.27 17.18
N PHE A 247 -7.58 -1.53 15.94
CA PHE A 247 -7.77 -2.89 15.44
C PHE A 247 -6.46 -3.67 15.44
N ASN A 248 -5.36 -3.06 14.98
CA ASN A 248 -4.03 -3.68 14.97
C ASN A 248 -3.54 -4.02 16.37
N THR A 249 -3.68 -3.07 17.31
CA THR A 249 -3.33 -3.29 18.71
C THR A 249 -4.16 -4.41 19.34
N SER A 250 -5.46 -4.47 19.05
CA SER A 250 -6.34 -5.51 19.57
C SER A 250 -5.95 -6.90 19.06
N LEU A 251 -5.66 -7.03 17.77
CA LEU A 251 -5.21 -8.29 17.17
C LEU A 251 -3.84 -8.72 17.70
N PHE A 252 -2.92 -7.77 17.91
CA PHE A 252 -1.64 -8.04 18.53
C PHE A 252 -1.78 -8.57 19.97
N TYR A 253 -2.67 -7.99 20.77
CA TYR A 253 -2.95 -8.49 22.12
C TYR A 253 -3.56 -9.90 22.10
N LEU A 254 -4.46 -10.18 21.15
CA LEU A 254 -5.03 -11.53 20.98
C LEU A 254 -3.91 -12.56 20.76
N VAL A 255 -2.97 -12.26 19.86
CA VAL A 255 -1.82 -13.13 19.58
C VAL A 255 -0.94 -13.33 20.81
N ILE A 256 -0.67 -12.26 21.58
CA ILE A 256 0.12 -12.37 22.83
C ILE A 256 -0.58 -13.27 23.85
N ILE A 257 -1.89 -13.10 24.03
CA ILE A 257 -2.67 -13.89 24.98
C ILE A 257 -2.65 -15.38 24.58
N GLU A 258 -2.82 -15.68 23.30
CA GLU A 258 -2.75 -17.06 22.79
C GLU A 258 -1.37 -17.69 22.99
N LEU A 259 -0.30 -16.97 22.65
CA LEU A 259 1.08 -17.43 22.86
C LEU A 259 1.36 -17.66 24.35
N GLY A 260 0.95 -16.73 25.21
CA GLY A 260 1.10 -16.87 26.66
C GLY A 260 0.37 -18.11 27.19
N SER A 261 -0.88 -18.30 26.77
CA SER A 261 -1.69 -19.48 27.12
C SER A 261 -1.00 -20.78 26.69
N PHE A 262 -0.52 -20.85 25.44
CA PHE A 262 0.21 -22.01 24.93
C PHE A 262 1.47 -22.31 25.75
N MET A 263 2.30 -21.30 26.03
CA MET A 263 3.54 -21.46 26.80
C MET A 263 3.27 -21.96 28.22
N ILE A 264 2.24 -21.44 28.89
CA ILE A 264 1.83 -21.88 30.24
C ILE A 264 1.40 -23.36 30.22
N MET A 265 0.60 -23.76 29.23
CA MET A 265 0.14 -25.16 29.11
C MET A 265 1.31 -26.11 28.83
N MET A 266 2.22 -25.74 27.92
CA MET A 266 3.40 -26.53 27.61
C MET A 266 4.36 -26.66 28.80
N LEU A 267 4.61 -25.57 29.53
CA LEU A 267 5.44 -25.60 30.73
C LEU A 267 4.83 -26.52 31.79
N THR A 268 3.52 -26.39 32.01
CA THR A 268 2.79 -27.27 32.94
C THR A 268 2.94 -28.72 32.54
N PHE A 269 2.73 -29.05 31.26
CA PHE A 269 2.89 -30.41 30.74
C PHE A 269 4.30 -30.97 30.98
N ILE A 270 5.35 -30.20 30.70
CA ILE A 270 6.73 -30.60 30.92
C ILE A 270 7.01 -30.88 32.41
N ILE A 271 6.57 -29.98 33.30
CA ILE A 271 6.73 -30.15 34.75
C ILE A 271 6.03 -31.43 35.22
N SER A 272 4.79 -31.65 34.78
CA SER A 272 4.02 -32.84 35.13
C SER A 272 4.69 -34.14 34.66
N MET A 273 5.23 -34.15 33.44
CA MET A 273 6.02 -35.28 32.91
C MET A 273 7.25 -35.57 33.77
N ILE A 274 8.00 -34.54 34.17
CA ILE A 274 9.18 -34.68 35.04
C ILE A 274 8.77 -35.23 36.40
N CYS A 275 7.74 -34.67 37.03
CA CYS A 275 7.24 -35.14 38.32
C CYS A 275 6.81 -36.61 38.24
N CYS A 276 6.04 -37.01 37.23
CA CYS A 276 5.63 -38.40 37.05
C CYS A 276 6.83 -39.34 36.82
N ALA A 277 7.84 -38.93 36.05
CA ALA A 277 9.05 -39.73 35.85
C ALA A 277 9.80 -39.96 37.18
N ILE A 278 9.93 -38.90 38.00
CA ILE A 278 10.55 -38.98 39.33
C ILE A 278 9.77 -39.93 40.24
N PHE A 279 8.44 -39.75 40.35
CA PHE A 279 7.61 -40.62 41.19
C PHE A 279 7.66 -42.09 40.74
N ASN A 280 7.62 -42.34 39.43
CA ASN A 280 7.75 -43.69 38.89
C ASN A 280 9.13 -44.30 39.19
N SER A 281 10.20 -43.52 39.13
CA SER A 281 11.55 -44.02 39.47
C SER A 281 11.69 -44.45 40.93
N PHE A 282 10.94 -43.83 41.85
CA PHE A 282 10.88 -44.24 43.25
C PHE A 282 9.94 -45.43 43.50
N ALA A 283 8.96 -45.66 42.61
CA ALA A 283 8.03 -46.78 42.73
C ALA A 283 8.61 -48.10 42.19
N THR A 284 9.56 -48.04 41.25
CA THR A 284 10.19 -49.22 40.63
C THR A 284 11.42 -49.75 41.38
N SER A 285 11.83 -49.13 42.49
CA SER A 285 13.03 -49.52 43.25
C SER A 285 12.78 -50.53 44.39
N GLN A 286 11.76 -51.38 44.29
CA GLN A 286 11.51 -52.53 45.17
C GLN A 286 11.68 -53.86 44.44
#